data_AF-A0A0L9T4V2-F1
#
_entry.id   AF-A0A0L9T4V2-F1
#
_cell.length_a   1.000
_cell.length_b   1.000
_cell.length_c   1.000
_cell.angle_alpha   90.00
_cell.angle_beta   90.00
_cell.angle_gamma   90.00
#
_symmetry.space_group_name_H-M   'P 1'
#
loop_
_entity.id
_entity.type
_entity.pdbx_description
1 polymer ?
#
loop_
_entity_poly.entity_id
_entity_poly.type
_entity_poly.pdbx_seq_one_letter_code
_entity_poly.pdbx_strand_id
1 'polypeptide(L)'
;MDASPPDNAVDYSPSSTVIEFDRPVPLLRGPLLAGPSVEPSAGPYVLAFRDSRAWASSFVACERKIVEQCEEGARIGCAVSASRNCKPTWWKALAGLTLHDLKEREECEVREMADCFAVAKEKCAGFAREKCLVPFRDARIRVAKGVLSPKGVGKLIGWGSMPVSGRSTWLMNQMGLISGDLGITNCKASELLGFDDYVQCILGEREQGTEN
;
A
#
# COMPACT_ATOMS: atom_id res chain seq x y z
N MET A 1 34.90 -6.58 -60.05
CA MET A 1 33.63 -6.90 -59.38
C MET A 1 34.00 -7.80 -58.22
N ASP A 2 34.35 -7.22 -57.08
CA ASP A 2 34.59 -7.99 -55.86
C ASP A 2 33.24 -8.29 -55.21
N ALA A 3 32.97 -9.56 -54.97
CA ALA A 3 31.76 -10.01 -54.32
C ALA A 3 31.92 -9.88 -52.79
N SER A 4 31.10 -9.03 -52.17
CA SER A 4 31.00 -8.96 -50.71
C SER A 4 30.45 -10.28 -50.14
N PRO A 5 30.97 -10.76 -48.99
CA PRO A 5 30.51 -12.01 -48.39
C PRO A 5 29.09 -11.87 -47.81
N PRO A 6 28.31 -12.97 -47.75
CA PRO A 6 26.91 -12.93 -47.31
C PRO A 6 26.78 -12.64 -45.81
N ASP A 7 25.92 -11.68 -45.50
CA ASP A 7 25.68 -11.05 -44.18
C ASP A 7 24.79 -11.90 -43.24
N ASN A 8 24.96 -13.23 -43.23
CA ASN A 8 24.08 -14.14 -42.48
C ASN A 8 24.86 -14.99 -41.45
N ALA A 9 25.78 -14.39 -40.71
CA ALA A 9 26.41 -15.05 -39.57
C ALA A 9 25.42 -15.07 -38.39
N VAL A 10 24.56 -16.09 -38.33
CA VAL A 10 23.71 -16.32 -37.15
C VAL A 10 24.63 -16.61 -35.95
N ASP A 11 24.53 -15.78 -34.92
CA ASP A 11 25.37 -15.88 -33.72
C ASP A 11 24.91 -17.03 -32.81
N TYR A 12 25.65 -18.14 -32.88
CA TYR A 12 25.47 -19.34 -32.03
C TYR A 12 26.31 -19.28 -30.74
N SER A 13 26.81 -18.11 -30.33
CA SER A 13 27.55 -17.95 -29.08
C SER A 13 26.69 -18.35 -27.87
N PRO A 14 27.27 -18.95 -26.80
CA PRO A 14 26.54 -19.25 -25.57
C PRO A 14 25.79 -18.04 -25.00
N SER A 15 26.30 -16.82 -25.21
CA SER A 15 25.64 -15.58 -24.82
C SER A 15 24.28 -15.35 -25.47
N SER A 16 24.02 -15.89 -26.67
CA SER A 16 22.70 -15.79 -27.32
C SER A 16 21.64 -16.70 -26.69
N THR A 17 22.06 -17.62 -25.81
CA THR A 17 21.17 -18.52 -25.04
C THR A 17 20.98 -18.09 -23.58
N VAL A 18 21.67 -17.03 -23.13
CA VAL A 18 21.56 -16.54 -21.75
C VAL A 18 20.31 -15.68 -21.63
N ILE A 19 19.31 -16.19 -20.91
CA ILE A 19 18.17 -15.40 -20.46
C ILE A 19 18.58 -14.77 -19.12
N GLU A 20 18.90 -13.49 -19.13
CA GLU A 20 19.07 -12.75 -17.88
C GLU A 20 17.71 -12.65 -17.19
N PHE A 21 17.60 -13.29 -16.03
CA PHE A 21 16.47 -13.03 -15.15
C PHE A 21 16.63 -11.63 -14.57
N ASP A 22 15.54 -10.87 -14.55
CA ASP A 22 15.50 -9.60 -13.85
C ASP A 22 16.05 -9.77 -12.43
N ARG A 23 16.84 -8.80 -11.98
CA ARG A 23 17.39 -8.80 -10.61
C ARG A 23 16.26 -9.10 -9.63
N PRO A 24 16.49 -9.95 -8.61
CA PRO A 24 15.43 -10.36 -7.71
C PRO A 24 14.79 -9.12 -7.08
N VAL A 25 13.46 -9.04 -7.21
CA VAL A 25 12.67 -7.97 -6.59
C VAL A 25 12.96 -8.01 -5.09
N PRO A 26 13.47 -6.92 -4.48
CA PRO A 26 13.76 -6.88 -3.06
C PRO A 26 12.49 -7.21 -2.26
N LEU A 27 12.63 -8.06 -1.24
CA LEU A 27 11.51 -8.41 -0.38
C LEU A 27 10.95 -7.16 0.30
N LEU A 28 9.64 -6.97 0.25
CA LEU A 28 8.95 -5.85 0.92
C LEU A 28 9.21 -5.85 2.44
N ARG A 29 9.36 -7.05 3.02
CA ARG A 29 9.65 -7.25 4.44
C ARG A 29 10.80 -8.21 4.58
N GLY A 30 11.77 -7.86 5.44
CA GLY A 30 12.90 -8.70 5.78
C GLY A 30 12.78 -9.26 7.19
N PRO A 31 13.50 -10.36 7.50
CA PRO A 31 13.55 -10.90 8.85
C PRO A 31 14.27 -9.93 9.80
N LEU A 32 13.69 -9.75 10.99
CA LEU A 32 14.27 -9.04 12.13
C LEU A 32 14.15 -9.90 13.37
N LEU A 33 15.08 -9.75 14.31
CA LEU A 33 14.96 -10.41 15.62
C LEU A 33 13.67 -9.97 16.30
N ALA A 34 12.91 -10.96 16.78
CA ALA A 34 11.71 -10.73 17.56
C ALA A 34 12.10 -9.98 18.85
N GLY A 35 11.35 -8.92 19.17
CA GLY A 35 11.52 -8.19 20.43
C GLY A 35 10.97 -9.00 21.61
N PRO A 36 11.31 -8.64 22.85
CA PRO A 36 10.84 -9.34 24.05
C PRO A 36 9.31 -9.30 24.25
N SER A 37 8.61 -8.42 23.53
CA SER A 37 7.15 -8.31 23.52
C SER A 37 6.44 -9.28 22.56
N VAL A 38 7.19 -10.08 21.80
CA VAL A 38 6.64 -11.03 20.83
C VAL A 38 6.55 -12.42 21.46
N GLU A 39 5.37 -13.04 21.35
CA GLU A 39 5.10 -14.43 21.74
C GLU A 39 6.24 -15.36 21.26
N PRO A 40 6.96 -16.05 22.17
CA PRO A 40 8.11 -16.90 21.84
C PRO A 40 7.76 -18.05 20.87
N SER A 41 6.48 -18.40 20.78
CA SER A 41 5.93 -19.45 19.92
C SER A 41 6.06 -19.16 18.41
N ALA A 42 6.21 -17.89 18.00
CA ALA A 42 6.34 -17.49 16.59
C ALA A 42 7.76 -17.62 16.01
N GLY A 43 8.74 -18.03 16.84
CA GLY A 43 10.14 -18.15 16.46
C GLY A 43 10.96 -16.87 16.66
N PRO A 44 12.28 -16.93 16.45
CA PRO A 44 13.20 -15.85 16.81
C PRO A 44 13.16 -14.65 15.85
N TYR A 45 12.44 -14.74 14.74
CA TYR A 45 12.39 -13.71 13.70
C TYR A 45 10.97 -13.28 13.36
N VAL A 46 10.81 -12.00 13.04
CA VAL A 46 9.58 -11.39 12.55
C VAL A 46 9.86 -10.66 11.24
N LEU A 47 8.90 -10.68 10.31
CA LEU A 47 9.00 -9.93 9.07
C LEU A 47 8.63 -8.46 9.29
N ALA A 48 9.52 -7.54 8.90
CA ALA A 48 9.30 -6.11 9.04
C ALA A 48 9.75 -5.33 7.81
N PHE A 49 9.08 -4.21 7.57
CA PHE A 49 9.55 -3.19 6.62
C PHE A 49 10.86 -2.58 7.11
N ARG A 50 11.72 -2.18 6.16
CA ARG A 50 13.04 -1.61 6.44
C ARG A 50 12.97 -0.31 7.22
N ASP A 51 11.94 0.50 6.97
CA ASP A 51 11.71 1.81 7.57
C ASP A 51 10.24 2.22 7.32
N SER A 52 9.80 3.32 7.95
CA SER A 52 8.42 3.83 7.81
C SER A 52 8.08 4.29 6.40
N ARG A 53 9.07 4.78 5.64
CA ARG A 53 8.90 5.19 4.24
C ARG A 53 8.59 3.98 3.35
N ALA A 54 9.30 2.87 3.53
CA ALA A 54 9.08 1.62 2.81
C ALA A 54 7.71 1.02 3.14
N TRP A 55 7.25 1.14 4.39
CA TRP A 55 5.90 0.75 4.77
C TRP A 55 4.85 1.60 4.04
N ALA A 56 4.97 2.93 4.06
CA ALA A 56 3.99 3.82 3.45
C ALA A 56 3.96 3.72 1.93
N SER A 57 5.11 3.65 1.27
CA SER A 57 5.16 3.47 -0.18
C SER A 57 4.52 2.14 -0.61
N SER A 58 4.69 1.10 0.21
CA SER A 58 4.06 -0.20 -0.03
C SER A 58 2.56 -0.17 0.23
N PHE A 59 2.09 0.61 1.20
CA PHE A 59 0.66 0.82 1.47
C PHE A 59 -0.01 1.53 0.28
N VAL A 60 0.55 2.64 -0.19
CA VAL A 60 0.05 3.36 -1.37
C VAL A 60 0.07 2.48 -2.61
N ALA A 61 1.15 1.73 -2.81
CA ALA A 61 1.25 0.82 -3.95
C ALA A 61 0.20 -0.30 -3.88
N CYS A 62 -0.10 -0.81 -2.68
CA CYS A 62 -1.19 -1.77 -2.44
C CYS A 62 -2.53 -1.15 -2.82
N GLU A 63 -2.86 0.02 -2.26
CA GLU A 63 -4.15 0.68 -2.50
C GLU A 63 -4.34 0.97 -3.98
N ARG A 64 -3.36 1.61 -4.62
CA ARG A 64 -3.39 1.90 -6.05
C ARG A 64 -3.64 0.65 -6.88
N LYS A 65 -2.92 -0.44 -6.60
CA LYS A 65 -3.06 -1.68 -7.38
C LYS A 65 -4.44 -2.31 -7.22
N ILE A 66 -5.02 -2.27 -6.01
CA ILE A 66 -6.38 -2.76 -5.78
C ILE A 66 -7.40 -1.86 -6.48
N VAL A 67 -7.23 -0.53 -6.44
CA VAL A 67 -8.08 0.41 -7.17
C VAL A 67 -8.04 0.12 -8.67
N GLU A 68 -6.86 0.03 -9.27
CA GLU A 68 -6.68 -0.25 -10.70
C GLU A 68 -7.40 -1.55 -11.12
N GLN A 69 -7.21 -2.63 -10.36
CA GLN A 69 -7.86 -3.91 -10.65
C GLN A 69 -9.39 -3.85 -10.46
N CYS A 70 -9.85 -3.16 -9.42
CA CYS A 70 -11.26 -2.97 -9.16
C CYS A 70 -11.94 -2.13 -10.25
N GLU A 71 -11.29 -1.05 -10.70
CA GLU A 71 -11.78 -0.20 -11.78
C GLU A 71 -11.85 -0.94 -13.11
N GLU A 72 -10.87 -1.81 -13.42
CA GLU A 72 -10.94 -2.64 -14.63
C GLU A 72 -12.14 -3.59 -14.58
N GLY A 73 -12.35 -4.26 -13.44
CA GLY A 73 -13.52 -5.12 -13.23
C GLY A 73 -14.84 -4.35 -13.28
N ALA A 74 -14.87 -3.15 -12.69
CA ALA A 74 -16.03 -2.27 -12.69
C ALA A 74 -16.37 -1.74 -14.08
N ARG A 75 -15.37 -1.45 -14.92
CA ARG A 75 -15.59 -1.03 -16.30
C ARG A 75 -16.37 -2.08 -17.08
N ILE A 76 -15.96 -3.35 -16.97
CA ILE A 76 -16.64 -4.48 -17.60
C ILE A 76 -18.04 -4.67 -16.99
N GLY A 77 -18.15 -4.65 -15.66
CA GLY A 77 -19.42 -4.82 -14.96
C GLY A 77 -20.45 -3.74 -15.30
N CYS A 78 -20.02 -2.48 -15.36
CA CYS A 78 -20.87 -1.34 -15.74
C CYS A 78 -21.28 -1.40 -17.21
N ALA A 79 -20.39 -1.82 -18.13
CA ALA A 79 -20.76 -2.01 -19.53
C ALA A 79 -21.85 -3.09 -19.70
N VAL A 80 -21.74 -4.21 -18.97
CA VAL A 80 -22.78 -5.26 -18.96
C VAL A 80 -24.08 -4.75 -18.36
N SER A 81 -24.02 -3.98 -17.26
CA SER A 81 -25.20 -3.39 -16.64
C SER A 81 -25.89 -2.39 -17.57
N ALA A 82 -25.14 -1.49 -18.20
CA ALA A 82 -25.63 -0.51 -19.17
C ALA A 82 -26.35 -1.20 -20.33
N SER A 83 -25.74 -2.25 -20.90
CA SER A 83 -26.35 -3.03 -21.99
C SER A 83 -27.69 -3.67 -21.60
N ARG A 84 -27.82 -4.11 -20.35
CA ARG A 84 -29.06 -4.68 -19.79
C ARG A 84 -30.12 -3.60 -19.54
N ASN A 85 -29.72 -2.45 -19.01
CA ASN A 85 -30.61 -1.33 -18.71
C ASN A 85 -31.14 -0.66 -19.99
N CYS A 86 -30.30 -0.56 -21.02
CA CYS A 86 -30.63 0.08 -22.30
C CYS A 86 -31.22 -0.90 -23.33
N LYS A 87 -31.77 -2.05 -22.90
CA LYS A 87 -32.37 -3.02 -23.81
C LYS A 87 -33.61 -2.45 -24.49
N PRO A 88 -33.73 -2.52 -25.83
CA PRO A 88 -34.97 -2.17 -26.50
C PRO A 88 -36.08 -3.08 -26.00
N THR A 89 -37.30 -2.54 -25.95
CA THR A 89 -38.49 -3.30 -25.61
C THR A 89 -38.65 -4.49 -26.55
N TRP A 90 -39.15 -5.60 -26.02
CA TRP A 90 -39.22 -6.88 -26.74
C TRP A 90 -39.96 -6.81 -28.08
N TRP A 91 -40.99 -5.96 -28.20
CA TRP A 91 -41.75 -5.78 -29.43
C TRP A 91 -40.95 -5.09 -30.54
N LYS A 92 -40.01 -4.19 -30.20
CA LYS A 92 -39.10 -3.57 -31.18
C LYS A 92 -38.15 -4.60 -31.79
N ALA A 93 -37.75 -5.61 -31.01
CA ALA A 93 -36.93 -6.71 -31.52
C ALA A 93 -37.70 -7.59 -32.55
N LEU A 94 -39.04 -7.65 -32.45
CA LEU A 94 -39.89 -8.36 -33.40
C LEU A 94 -40.22 -7.54 -34.65
N ALA A 95 -40.37 -6.22 -34.50
CA ALA A 95 -40.65 -5.30 -35.60
C ALA A 95 -39.41 -4.96 -36.46
N GLY A 96 -38.23 -5.36 -35.99
CA GLY A 96 -36.94 -5.00 -36.58
C GLY A 96 -36.36 -3.73 -35.94
N LEU A 97 -35.06 -3.76 -35.62
CA LEU A 97 -34.36 -2.59 -35.10
C LEU A 97 -34.06 -1.60 -36.23
N THR A 98 -34.41 -0.33 -36.00
CA THR A 98 -34.01 0.76 -36.89
C THR A 98 -32.62 1.30 -36.51
N LEU A 99 -31.97 2.01 -37.43
CA LEU A 99 -30.73 2.75 -37.13
C LEU A 99 -30.92 3.76 -35.99
N HIS A 100 -32.11 4.35 -35.89
CA HIS A 100 -32.44 5.26 -34.80
C HIS A 100 -32.47 4.54 -33.45
N ASP A 101 -33.10 3.36 -33.37
CA ASP A 101 -33.15 2.56 -32.14
C ASP A 101 -31.76 2.12 -31.68
N LEU A 102 -30.85 1.82 -32.62
CA LEU A 102 -29.46 1.48 -32.32
C LEU A 102 -28.69 2.69 -31.76
N LYS A 103 -28.89 3.88 -32.35
CA LYS A 103 -28.26 5.12 -31.89
C LYS A 103 -28.77 5.52 -30.50
N GLU A 104 -30.07 5.46 -30.26
CA GLU A 104 -30.65 5.72 -28.94
C GLU A 104 -30.09 4.77 -27.87
N ARG A 105 -29.90 3.50 -28.23
CA ARG A 105 -29.31 2.50 -27.34
C ARG A 105 -27.85 2.83 -27.02
N GLU A 106 -27.05 3.20 -28.02
CA GLU A 106 -25.66 3.60 -27.81
C GLU A 106 -25.56 4.82 -26.87
N GLU A 107 -26.35 5.86 -27.10
CA GLU A 107 -26.40 7.05 -26.24
C GLU A 107 -26.84 6.71 -24.81
N CYS A 108 -27.76 5.75 -24.66
CA CYS A 108 -28.15 5.22 -23.36
C CYS A 108 -27.01 4.47 -22.68
N GLU A 109 -26.34 3.56 -23.39
CA GLU A 109 -25.27 2.72 -22.85
C GLU A 109 -24.09 3.57 -22.37
N VAL A 110 -23.71 4.59 -23.15
CA VAL A 110 -22.63 5.52 -22.78
C VAL A 110 -22.92 6.23 -21.47
N ARG A 111 -24.16 6.74 -21.30
CA ARG A 111 -24.57 7.46 -20.08
C ARG A 111 -24.65 6.53 -18.87
N GLU A 112 -25.35 5.41 -19.01
CA GLU A 112 -25.51 4.42 -17.93
C GLU A 112 -24.16 3.86 -17.49
N MET A 113 -23.24 3.61 -18.43
CA MET A 113 -21.89 3.18 -18.13
C MET A 113 -21.12 4.27 -17.38
N ALA A 114 -21.18 5.53 -17.83
CA ALA A 114 -20.48 6.64 -17.19
C ALA A 114 -20.95 6.85 -15.74
N ASP A 115 -22.26 6.86 -15.52
CA ASP A 115 -22.86 7.04 -14.19
C ASP A 115 -22.52 5.88 -13.26
N CYS A 116 -22.65 4.63 -13.74
CA CYS A 116 -22.25 3.44 -12.99
C CYS A 116 -20.75 3.48 -12.63
N PHE A 117 -19.90 3.84 -13.59
CA PHE A 117 -18.45 3.80 -13.40
C PHE A 117 -17.97 4.89 -12.44
N ALA A 118 -18.58 6.08 -12.46
CA ALA A 118 -18.29 7.14 -11.50
C ALA A 118 -18.51 6.68 -10.05
N VAL A 119 -19.66 6.06 -9.78
CA VAL A 119 -19.97 5.47 -8.46
C VAL A 119 -19.04 4.32 -8.11
N ALA A 120 -18.66 3.51 -9.10
CA ALA A 120 -17.77 2.38 -8.88
C ALA A 120 -16.35 2.82 -8.46
N LYS A 121 -15.83 3.93 -8.99
CA LYS A 121 -14.51 4.47 -8.59
C LYS A 121 -14.43 4.76 -7.10
N GLU A 122 -15.43 5.43 -6.54
CA GLU A 122 -15.48 5.72 -5.10
C GLU A 122 -15.54 4.43 -4.26
N LYS A 123 -16.35 3.45 -4.71
CA LYS A 123 -16.43 2.14 -4.06
C LYS A 123 -15.11 1.38 -4.14
N CYS A 124 -14.41 1.45 -5.26
CA CYS A 124 -13.11 0.83 -5.46
C CYS A 124 -12.05 1.44 -4.54
N ALA A 125 -12.04 2.77 -4.36
CA ALA A 125 -11.16 3.44 -3.40
C ALA A 125 -11.44 3.00 -1.96
N GLY A 126 -12.72 2.98 -1.55
CA GLY A 126 -13.11 2.51 -0.22
C GLY A 126 -12.73 1.04 0.03
N PHE A 127 -12.97 0.18 -0.97
CA PHE A 127 -12.59 -1.23 -0.92
C PHE A 127 -11.07 -1.41 -0.80
N ALA A 128 -10.29 -0.68 -1.59
CA ALA A 128 -8.83 -0.74 -1.55
C ALA A 128 -8.29 -0.36 -0.16
N ARG A 129 -8.80 0.74 0.41
CA ARG A 129 -8.44 1.17 1.76
C ARG A 129 -8.77 0.08 2.79
N GLU A 130 -10.00 -0.43 2.81
CA GLU A 130 -10.40 -1.50 3.74
C GLU A 130 -9.49 -2.73 3.64
N LYS A 131 -9.16 -3.18 2.42
CA LYS A 131 -8.33 -4.37 2.20
C LYS A 131 -6.85 -4.15 2.51
N CYS A 132 -6.30 -2.95 2.28
CA CYS A 132 -4.90 -2.67 2.63
C CYS A 132 -4.73 -2.34 4.13
N LEU A 133 -5.72 -1.76 4.81
CA LEU A 133 -5.60 -1.34 6.22
C LEU A 133 -5.24 -2.50 7.15
N VAL A 134 -6.01 -3.59 7.17
CA VAL A 134 -5.79 -4.71 8.10
C VAL A 134 -4.38 -5.32 8.00
N PRO A 135 -3.88 -5.73 6.82
CA PRO A 135 -2.55 -6.34 6.71
C PRO A 135 -1.39 -5.37 6.94
N PHE A 136 -1.59 -4.05 6.78
CA PHE A 136 -0.56 -3.04 7.03
C PHE A 136 -0.56 -2.49 8.45
N ARG A 137 -1.72 -2.47 9.12
CA ARG A 137 -1.89 -2.02 10.51
C ARG A 137 -1.04 -2.79 11.49
N ASP A 138 -1.04 -4.11 11.35
CA ASP A 138 -0.28 -5.00 12.23
C ASP A 138 1.09 -5.37 11.65
N ALA A 139 1.45 -4.80 10.49
CA ALA A 139 2.77 -4.99 9.92
C ALA A 139 3.84 -4.29 10.76
N ARG A 140 5.00 -4.94 10.88
CA ARG A 140 6.12 -4.41 11.66
C ARG A 140 6.99 -3.49 10.83
N ILE A 141 7.52 -2.46 11.46
CA ILE A 141 8.44 -1.49 10.88
C ILE A 141 9.71 -1.53 11.72
N ARG A 142 10.88 -1.62 11.08
CA ARG A 142 12.16 -1.49 11.77
C ARG A 142 12.28 -0.10 12.36
N VAL A 143 12.70 -0.02 13.61
CA VAL A 143 12.95 1.24 14.31
C VAL A 143 14.42 1.30 14.69
N ALA A 144 15.03 2.49 14.58
CA ALA A 144 16.39 2.69 15.03
C ALA A 144 16.48 2.50 16.56
N LYS A 145 17.56 1.85 17.02
CA LYS A 145 17.84 1.65 18.44
C LYS A 145 17.88 3.02 19.14
N GLY A 146 17.03 3.22 20.15
CA GLY A 146 16.94 4.48 20.90
C GLY A 146 15.76 5.40 20.56
N VAL A 147 14.89 5.03 19.61
CA VAL A 147 13.62 5.74 19.41
C VAL A 147 12.64 5.27 20.48
N LEU A 148 12.36 6.14 21.43
CA LEU A 148 11.38 5.90 22.50
C LEU A 148 9.99 5.75 21.89
N SER A 149 9.26 4.71 22.30
CA SER A 149 7.84 4.63 21.98
C SER A 149 7.12 5.87 22.54
N PRO A 150 6.02 6.33 21.92
CA PRO A 150 5.23 7.44 22.45
C PRO A 150 4.76 7.22 23.90
N LYS A 151 4.54 5.94 24.28
CA LYS A 151 4.26 5.53 25.67
C LYS A 151 5.44 5.80 26.62
N GLY A 152 6.68 5.70 26.13
CA GLY A 152 7.90 6.07 26.85
C GLY A 152 8.09 7.59 26.95
N VAL A 153 7.71 8.35 25.93
CA VAL A 153 7.78 9.82 25.92
C VAL A 153 6.81 10.44 26.94
N GLY A 154 5.58 9.92 27.03
CA GLY A 154 4.62 10.37 28.05
C GLY A 154 5.11 10.15 29.49
N LYS A 155 5.92 9.11 29.72
CA LYS A 155 6.56 8.83 31.02
C LYS A 155 7.73 9.77 31.33
N LEU A 156 8.41 10.29 30.31
CA LEU A 156 9.54 11.23 30.45
C LEU A 156 9.08 12.68 30.62
N ILE A 157 7.94 13.08 30.04
CA ILE A 157 7.37 14.42 30.21
C ILE A 157 6.96 14.67 31.68
N GLY A 158 6.54 13.64 32.40
CA GLY A 158 6.26 13.70 33.84
C GLY A 158 7.50 13.87 34.73
N TRP A 159 8.71 13.84 34.17
CA TRP A 159 9.98 13.91 34.92
C TRP A 159 10.78 15.20 34.74
N GLY A 160 10.31 16.13 33.90
CA GLY A 160 10.91 17.48 33.79
C GLY A 160 10.78 18.33 35.06
N SER A 161 10.17 17.82 36.13
CA SER A 161 9.88 18.55 37.38
C SER A 161 10.59 18.02 38.63
N MET A 162 11.53 17.08 38.52
CA MET A 162 12.28 16.54 39.68
C MET A 162 13.79 16.89 39.62
N PRO A 163 14.41 17.33 40.73
CA PRO A 163 15.84 17.66 40.74
C PRO A 163 16.67 16.38 40.60
N VAL A 164 17.43 16.30 39.50
CA VAL A 164 18.35 15.18 39.21
C VAL A 164 19.54 15.23 40.17
N SER A 165 19.52 14.36 41.19
CA SER A 165 20.65 14.07 42.06
C SER A 165 21.18 12.66 41.79
N GLY A 166 22.50 12.43 41.87
CA GLY A 166 23.13 11.14 41.54
C GLY A 166 22.59 9.92 42.31
N ARG A 167 21.93 10.13 43.46
CA ARG A 167 21.23 9.07 44.21
C ARG A 167 19.91 8.64 43.56
N SER A 168 19.21 9.57 42.90
CA SER A 168 17.95 9.29 42.20
C SER A 168 18.18 8.44 40.96
N THR A 169 19.29 8.66 40.25
CA THR A 169 19.68 7.89 39.06
C THR A 169 19.94 6.42 39.38
N TRP A 170 20.58 6.14 40.52
CA TRP A 170 20.86 4.78 40.97
C TRP A 170 19.59 4.02 41.40
N LEU A 171 18.69 4.68 42.13
CA LEU A 171 17.38 4.12 42.51
C LEU A 171 16.48 3.87 41.30
N MET A 172 16.49 4.78 40.31
CA MET A 172 15.77 4.57 39.05
C MET A 172 16.35 3.39 38.24
N ASN A 173 17.65 3.12 38.32
CA ASN A 173 18.26 1.95 37.68
C ASN A 173 17.89 0.65 38.41
N GLN A 174 17.85 0.67 39.75
CA GLN A 174 17.48 -0.48 40.59
C GLN A 174 15.99 -0.83 40.51
N MET A 175 15.12 0.15 40.26
CA MET A 175 13.67 -0.05 40.02
C MET A 175 13.34 -0.37 38.55
N GLY A 176 14.34 -0.58 37.68
CA GLY A 176 14.13 -0.87 36.25
C GLY A 176 13.59 0.32 35.43
N LEU A 177 13.56 1.53 36.00
CA LEU A 177 13.04 2.74 35.36
C LEU A 177 14.08 3.45 34.44
N ILE A 178 15.38 3.18 34.64
CA ILE A 178 16.46 3.41 33.65
C ILE A 178 16.90 2.09 33.01
N SER A 179 16.07 1.04 33.08
CA SER A 179 16.16 -0.01 32.07
C SER A 179 15.48 0.56 30.83
N GLY A 180 16.15 1.51 30.17
CA GLY A 180 15.76 1.96 28.85
C GLY A 180 15.55 0.71 28.03
N ASP A 181 14.38 0.58 27.42
CA ASP A 181 14.01 -0.54 26.55
C ASP A 181 14.84 -0.43 25.26
N LEU A 182 16.16 -0.58 25.40
CA LEU A 182 17.22 -0.49 24.41
C LEU A 182 17.26 -1.74 23.51
N GLY A 183 16.15 -2.47 23.45
CA GLY A 183 16.00 -3.73 22.70
C GLY A 183 14.92 -3.70 21.62
N ILE A 184 14.10 -2.64 21.52
CA ILE A 184 13.06 -2.57 20.49
C ILE A 184 13.71 -2.26 19.13
N THR A 185 13.81 -3.29 18.29
CA THR A 185 14.32 -3.19 16.90
C THR A 185 13.19 -2.95 15.89
N ASN A 186 11.93 -3.09 16.32
CA ASN A 186 10.74 -2.99 15.49
C ASN A 186 9.50 -2.64 16.31
N CYS A 187 8.55 -1.95 15.71
CA CYS A 187 7.22 -1.69 16.26
C CYS A 187 6.13 -2.09 15.26
N LYS A 188 4.89 -2.26 15.71
CA LYS A 188 3.75 -2.35 14.80
C LYS A 188 3.40 -0.98 14.25
N ALA A 189 2.88 -0.91 13.02
CA ALA A 189 2.41 0.35 12.45
C ALA A 189 1.30 0.99 13.33
N SER A 190 0.42 0.18 13.93
CA SER A 190 -0.60 0.63 14.89
C SER A 190 -0.08 1.23 16.20
N GLU A 191 1.20 1.01 16.54
CA GLU A 191 1.83 1.56 17.75
C GLU A 191 2.45 2.95 17.51
N LEU A 192 2.59 3.37 16.25
CA LEU A 192 2.92 4.74 15.90
C LEU A 192 1.67 5.61 16.09
N LEU A 193 1.84 6.80 16.68
CA LEU A 193 0.76 7.74 17.02
C LEU A 193 -0.28 7.83 15.89
N GLY A 194 -1.54 7.53 16.21
CA GLY A 194 -2.69 7.63 15.30
C GLY A 194 -2.40 6.97 13.95
N PHE A 195 -2.67 5.67 13.81
CA PHE A 195 -2.49 4.95 12.54
C PHE A 195 -3.08 5.71 11.32
N ASP A 196 -4.19 6.42 11.49
CA ASP A 196 -4.76 7.32 10.47
C ASP A 196 -3.97 8.65 10.32
N ASP A 197 -3.59 9.31 11.41
CA ASP A 197 -2.80 10.55 11.39
C ASP A 197 -1.43 10.34 10.70
N TYR A 198 -0.81 9.17 10.88
CA TYR A 198 0.49 8.87 10.26
C TYR A 198 0.36 8.45 8.79
N VAL A 199 -0.76 7.82 8.39
CA VAL A 199 -1.09 7.64 6.97
C VAL A 199 -1.21 9.02 6.33
N GLN A 200 -1.99 9.95 6.89
CA GLN A 200 -2.11 11.30 6.35
C GLN A 200 -0.80 12.11 6.41
N CYS A 201 -0.05 12.04 7.52
CA CYS A 201 1.23 12.73 7.67
C CYS A 201 2.35 12.18 6.77
N ILE A 202 2.42 10.86 6.55
CA ILE A 202 3.40 10.28 5.62
C ILE A 202 2.97 10.47 4.15
N LEU A 203 1.67 10.42 3.87
CA LEU A 203 1.13 10.69 2.53
C LEU A 203 1.25 12.16 2.12
N GLY A 204 1.50 13.05 3.08
CA GLY A 204 1.81 14.44 2.81
C GLY A 204 0.65 15.15 2.12
N GLU A 205 -0.42 15.43 2.86
CA GLU A 205 -1.24 16.59 2.52
C GLU A 205 -0.38 17.85 2.70
N ARG A 206 0.35 18.18 1.63
CA ARG A 206 0.92 19.51 1.42
C ARG A 206 -0.19 20.39 0.84
N GLU A 207 -1.28 20.58 1.57
CA GLU A 207 -2.07 21.79 1.38
C GLU A 207 -1.31 22.93 2.06
N GLN A 208 -0.26 23.41 1.38
CA GLN A 208 0.11 24.80 1.56
C GLN A 208 -1.03 25.61 0.96
N GLY A 209 -1.93 26.07 1.82
CA GLY A 209 -2.83 27.15 1.50
C GLY A 209 -2.03 28.28 0.87
N THR A 210 -2.34 28.59 -0.39
CA THR A 210 -2.17 29.93 -0.92
C THR A 210 -3.08 30.84 -0.11
N GLU A 211 -2.51 31.46 0.92
CA GLU A 211 -3.11 32.61 1.60
C GLU A 211 -2.31 33.86 1.17
N ASN A 212 -3.01 34.69 0.39
CA ASN A 212 -2.77 36.09 0.00
C ASN A 212 -1.61 36.43 -0.94
#